data_AF-A0A2P7U2S1-F1
#
_entry.id   AF-A0A2P7U2S1-F1
#
_cell.length_a   1.000
_cell.length_b   1.000
_cell.length_c   1.000
_cell.angle_alpha   90.00
_cell.angle_beta   90.00
_cell.angle_gamma   90.00
#
_symmetry.space_group_name_H-M   'P 1'
#
loop_
_entity.id
_entity.type
_entity.pdbx_description
1 polymer ?
#
loop_
_entity_poly.entity_id
_entity_poly.type
_entity_poly.pdbx_seq_one_letter_code
_entity_poly.pdbx_strand_id
1 'polypeptide(L)' 'MTSENFADIWQDDWDNLLTPEEQAVFFRLNDEEQDKYLTACTSYEAMKAYLEDLASPPAAKRLLDLESWK' A
#
# COMPACT_ATOMS: atom_id res chain seq x y z
N MET A 1 -1.87 -5.90 -31.36
CA MET A 1 -1.22 -6.27 -30.10
C MET A 1 -2.14 -5.80 -29.01
N THR A 2 -2.77 -6.77 -28.36
CA THR A 2 -3.94 -6.64 -27.50
C THR A 2 -3.60 -5.89 -26.22
N SER A 3 -4.47 -4.96 -25.83
CA SER A 3 -4.43 -4.19 -24.59
C SER A 3 -4.45 -5.05 -23.32
N GLU A 4 -4.67 -6.35 -23.45
CA GLU A 4 -4.75 -7.33 -22.38
C GLU A 4 -3.39 -7.55 -21.69
N ASN A 5 -2.27 -7.38 -22.41
CA ASN A 5 -0.92 -7.60 -21.86
C ASN A 5 -0.43 -6.47 -20.93
N PHE A 6 -1.05 -5.28 -20.98
CA PHE A 6 -0.64 -4.15 -20.15
C PHE A 6 -1.21 -4.22 -18.73
N ALA A 7 -2.40 -4.79 -18.58
CA ALA A 7 -3.02 -4.96 -17.27
C ALA A 7 -2.29 -6.06 -16.46
N ASP A 8 -1.89 -7.16 -17.11
CA ASP A 8 -1.18 -8.27 -16.47
C ASP A 8 0.20 -7.85 -15.94
N ILE A 9 0.97 -7.07 -16.70
CA ILE A 9 2.30 -6.59 -16.27
C ILE A 9 2.18 -5.69 -15.03
N TRP A 10 1.16 -4.84 -14.98
CA TRP A 10 0.93 -4.01 -13.80
C TRP A 10 0.39 -4.81 -12.62
N GLN A 11 -0.48 -5.80 -12.85
CA GLN A 11 -1.00 -6.64 -11.77
C GLN A 11 0.10 -7.44 -11.07
N ASP A 12 1.05 -8.03 -11.82
CA ASP A 12 2.18 -8.75 -11.22
C ASP A 12 3.10 -7.83 -10.39
N ASP A 13 3.32 -6.59 -10.82
CA ASP A 13 4.10 -5.61 -10.06
C ASP A 13 3.36 -5.18 -8.78
N TRP A 14 2.04 -4.99 -8.85
CA TRP A 14 1.21 -4.69 -7.69
C TRP A 14 1.10 -5.87 -6.72
N ASP A 15 1.02 -7.11 -7.20
CA ASP A 15 0.98 -8.32 -6.38
C ASP A 15 2.33 -8.59 -5.67
N ASN A 16 3.44 -8.13 -6.26
CA ASN A 16 4.75 -8.13 -5.61
C ASN A 16 4.91 -7.02 -4.56
N LEU A 17 4.17 -5.92 -4.72
CA LEU A 17 4.23 -4.75 -3.81
C LEU A 17 3.23 -4.86 -2.66
N LEU A 18 2.03 -5.37 -2.94
CA LEU A 18 0.87 -5.41 -2.04
C LEU A 18 0.08 -6.70 -2.27
N THR A 19 -0.24 -7.38 -1.18
CA THR A 19 -1.18 -8.49 -1.18
C THR A 19 -2.57 -8.06 -1.68
N PRO A 20 -3.41 -8.99 -2.15
CA PRO A 20 -4.77 -8.66 -2.59
C PRO A 20 -5.62 -7.96 -1.52
N GLU A 21 -5.39 -8.28 -0.23
CA GLU A 21 -6.04 -7.61 0.90
C GLU A 21 -5.56 -6.16 1.05
N GLU A 22 -4.26 -5.93 0.85
CA GLU A 22 -3.68 -4.59 0.83
C GLU A 22 -4.22 -3.75 -0.31
N GLN A 23 -4.27 -4.30 -1.52
CA GLN A 23 -4.83 -3.62 -2.68
C GLN A 23 -6.31 -3.23 -2.45
N ALA A 24 -7.12 -4.15 -1.89
CA ALA A 24 -8.53 -3.88 -1.62
C ALA A 24 -8.75 -2.73 -0.63
N VAL A 25 -7.84 -2.52 0.31
CA VAL A 25 -7.87 -1.35 1.22
C VAL A 25 -7.26 -0.13 0.55
N PHE A 26 -6.14 -0.29 -0.17
CA PHE A 26 -5.44 0.77 -0.88
C PHE A 26 -6.35 1.50 -1.88
N PHE A 27 -7.11 0.75 -2.69
CA PHE A 27 -8.07 1.33 -3.64
C PHE A 27 -9.28 2.00 -2.99
N ARG A 28 -9.48 1.85 -1.68
CA ARG A 28 -10.53 2.57 -0.92
C ARG A 28 -10.03 3.87 -0.31
N LEU A 29 -8.71 4.08 -0.28
CA LEU A 29 -8.08 5.31 0.19
C LEU A 29 -8.24 6.41 -0.86
N ASN A 30 -8.29 7.66 -0.40
CA ASN A 30 -8.18 8.81 -1.31
C ASN A 30 -6.73 9.00 -1.80
N ASP A 31 -6.52 9.81 -2.83
CA ASP A 31 -5.20 9.99 -3.46
C ASP A 31 -4.11 10.43 -2.46
N GLU A 32 -4.44 11.29 -1.48
CA GLU A 32 -3.49 11.72 -0.44
C GLU A 32 -3.14 10.60 0.55
N GLU A 33 -4.11 9.76 0.89
CA GLU A 33 -3.92 8.60 1.77
C GLU A 33 -3.14 7.47 1.06
N GLN A 34 -3.35 7.29 -0.24
CA GLN A 34 -2.59 6.36 -1.06
C GLN A 34 -1.11 6.76 -1.11
N ASP A 35 -0.81 8.05 -1.34
CA ASP A 35 0.57 8.53 -1.39
C ASP A 35 1.28 8.38 -0.03
N LYS A 36 0.57 8.67 1.07
CA LYS A 36 1.06 8.44 2.43
C LYS A 36 1.31 6.95 2.71
N TYR A 37 0.42 6.08 2.25
CA TYR A 37 0.58 4.63 2.41
C TYR A 37 1.78 4.09 1.63
N LEU A 38 1.96 4.52 0.37
CA LEU A 38 3.13 4.15 -0.42
C LEU A 38 4.42 4.69 0.21
N THR A 39 4.39 5.93 0.69
CA THR A 39 5.51 6.53 1.43
C THR A 39 5.84 5.72 2.69
N ALA A 40 4.82 5.28 3.43
CA ALA A 40 4.98 4.39 4.58
C ALA A 40 5.69 3.09 4.19
N CYS A 41 5.37 2.52 3.03
CA CYS A 41 6.01 1.32 2.47
C CYS A 41 7.46 1.52 1.97
N THR A 42 8.02 2.74 2.00
CA THR A 42 9.41 2.98 1.56
C THR A 42 10.48 2.87 2.65
N SER A 43 10.14 3.08 3.92
CA SER A 43 11.11 3.05 5.03
C SER A 43 10.46 2.76 6.37
N TYR A 44 11.22 2.15 7.29
CA TYR A 44 10.75 1.87 8.64
C TYR A 44 10.30 3.13 9.39
N GLU A 45 11.06 4.23 9.24
CA GLU A 45 10.72 5.52 9.86
C GLU A 45 9.41 6.10 9.30
N ALA A 46 9.20 6.01 7.98
CA ALA A 46 7.95 6.44 7.36
C ALA A 46 6.77 5.56 7.77
N MET A 47 6.96 4.24 7.85
CA MET A 47 5.91 3.33 8.32
C MET A 47 5.53 3.62 9.77
N LYS A 48 6.52 3.84 10.64
CA LYS A 48 6.27 4.21 12.02
C LYS A 48 5.51 5.53 12.11
N ALA A 49 5.93 6.56 11.38
CA ALA A 49 5.23 7.85 11.35
C ALA A 49 3.78 7.71 10.87
N TYR A 50 3.54 6.87 9.85
CA TYR A 50 2.20 6.59 9.34
C TYR A 50 1.31 5.87 10.36
N LEU A 51 1.87 4.91 11.10
CA LEU A 51 1.15 4.19 12.15
C LEU A 51 0.83 5.08 13.36
N GLU A 52 1.71 6.02 13.68
CA GLU A 52 1.52 7.02 14.74
C GLU A 52 0.54 8.14 14.34
N ASP A 53 0.35 8.42 13.04
CA ASP A 53 -0.56 9.46 12.55
C ASP A 53 -2.04 9.11 12.77
N LEU A 54 -2.71 9.78 13.71
CA LEU A 54 -4.13 9.57 14.01
C LEU A 54 -5.07 9.86 12.84
N ALA A 55 -4.63 10.62 11.84
CA ALA A 55 -5.42 10.90 10.63
C ALA A 55 -5.41 9.73 9.64
N SER A 56 -4.42 8.83 9.72
CA SER A 56 -4.30 7.71 8.78
C SER A 56 -5.37 6.64 9.00
N PRO A 57 -5.99 6.10 7.92
CA PRO A 57 -7.09 5.15 8.02
C PRO A 57 -6.73 3.88 8.81
N PRO A 58 -7.53 3.48 9.82
CA PRO A 58 -7.28 2.28 10.62
C PRO A 58 -7.25 0.97 9.81
N ALA A 59 -7.94 0.95 8.66
CA ALA A 59 -7.89 -0.21 7.75
C ALA A 59 -6.52 -0.35 7.09
N ALA A 60 -5.94 0.76 6.61
CA ALA A 60 -4.62 0.77 5.99
C ALA A 60 -3.51 0.51 7.01
N LYS A 61 -3.62 1.09 8.21
CA LYS A 61 -2.67 0.83 9.30
C LYS A 61 -2.58 -0.64 9.72
N ARG A 62 -3.71 -1.37 9.68
CA ARG A 62 -3.74 -2.79 10.06
C ARG A 62 -3.00 -3.69 9.09
N LEU A 63 -2.76 -3.22 7.87
CA LEU A 63 -2.01 -3.94 6.86
C LEU A 63 -0.50 -3.72 6.99
N LEU A 64 -0.11 -2.58 7.55
CA LEU A 64 1.28 -2.25 7.83
C LEU A 64 1.70 -2.86 9.17
N ASP A 65 2.68 -3.75 9.12
CA ASP A 65 3.22 -4.42 10.30
C ASP A 65 4.71 -4.11 10.49
N LEU A 66 5.03 -3.40 11.59
CA LEU A 66 6.39 -3.06 11.99
C LEU A 66 7.25 -4.27 12.32
N GLU A 67 6.63 -5.39 12.75
CA GLU A 67 7.36 -6.61 13.08
C GLU A 67 7.74 -7.41 11.81
N SER A 68 6.98 -7.24 10.74
CA SER A 68 7.23 -7.88 9.43
C SER A 68 8.14 -7.05 8.51
N TRP A 69 8.57 -5.87 8.94
CA TRP A 69 9.46 -5.00 8.17
C TRP A 69 10.89 -5.57 8.10
N LYS A 70 11.37 -5.86 6.88
CA LYS A 70 12.68 -6.47 6.61
C LYS A 70 13.87 -5.52 6.74
#